data_AF-A0A9Q8CKV2-F1
#
_entry.id   AF-A0A9Q8CKV2-F1
#
_cell.length_a   1.000
_cell.length_b   1.000
_cell.length_c   1.000
_cell.angle_alpha   90.00
_cell.angle_beta   90.00
_cell.angle_gamma   90.00
#
_symmetry.space_group_name_H-M   'P 1'
#
loop_
_entity.id
_entity.type
_entity.pdbx_description
1 polymer ?
#
loop_
_entity_poly.entity_id
_entity_poly.type
_entity_poly.pdbx_seq_one_letter_code
_entity_poly.pdbx_strand_id
1 'polypeptide(L)'
;MILLLTLFIVTYLLVSYLSIYQLNMRPTQAARLIFGMALIIFASTWLSGLPGSLWVILLVICLVINIEITAFKAKIHDMKGQQILHIFTVAMAAMIIATAFLLSI
;
A
#
# COMPACT_ATOMS: atom_id res chain seq x y z
N MET A 1 -16.26 3.39 7.90
CA MET A 1 -14.79 3.31 8.10
C MET A 1 -14.06 2.69 6.91
N ILE A 2 -14.65 1.73 6.19
CA ILE A 2 -14.09 1.18 4.94
C ILE A 2 -13.73 2.24 3.88
N LEU A 3 -14.55 3.28 3.75
CA LEU A 3 -14.30 4.40 2.84
C LEU A 3 -13.00 5.13 3.20
N LEU A 4 -12.72 5.31 4.50
CA LEU A 4 -11.51 5.97 4.98
C LEU A 4 -10.27 5.11 4.71
N LEU A 5 -10.33 3.78 4.94
CA LEU A 5 -9.25 2.86 4.56
C LEU A 5 -8.98 2.92 3.05
N THR A 6 -10.04 2.87 2.23
CA THR A 6 -9.93 2.92 0.77
C THR A 6 -9.29 4.24 0.32
N LEU A 7 -9.72 5.36 0.91
CA LEU A 7 -9.12 6.67 0.63
C LEU A 7 -7.63 6.69 1.00
N PHE A 8 -7.27 6.11 2.15
CA PHE A 8 -5.87 5.99 2.60
C PHE A 8 -5.01 5.14 1.64
N ILE A 9 -5.56 4.04 1.11
CA ILE A 9 -4.88 3.21 0.12
C ILE A 9 -4.66 4.01 -1.18
N VAL A 10 -5.68 4.71 -1.66
CA VAL A 10 -5.60 5.51 -2.89
C VAL A 10 -4.60 6.67 -2.73
N THR A 11 -4.62 7.38 -1.60
CA THR A 11 -3.66 8.46 -1.35
C THR A 11 -2.24 7.93 -1.23
N TYR A 12 -2.03 6.80 -0.54
CA TYR A 12 -0.73 6.16 -0.46
C TYR A 12 -0.21 5.74 -1.85
N LEU A 13 -1.06 5.14 -2.69
CA LEU A 13 -0.71 4.78 -4.08
C LEU A 13 -0.33 6.01 -4.91
N LEU A 14 -1.06 7.11 -4.76
CA LEU A 14 -0.79 8.37 -5.46
C LEU A 14 0.54 8.98 -5.03
N VAL A 15 0.80 9.08 -3.72
CA VAL A 15 2.08 9.56 -3.17
C VAL A 15 3.24 8.67 -3.64
N SER A 16 3.02 7.35 -3.66
CA SER A 16 4.01 6.38 -4.12
C SER A 16 4.35 6.55 -5.60
N TYR A 17 3.33 6.71 -6.45
CA TYR A 17 3.52 6.97 -7.88
C TYR A 17 4.31 8.26 -8.12
N LEU A 18 3.91 9.36 -7.46
CA LEU A 18 4.62 10.63 -7.56
C LEU A 18 6.08 10.49 -7.11
N SER A 19 6.33 9.82 -5.98
CA SER A 19 7.67 9.61 -5.44
C SER A 19 8.56 8.76 -6.35
N ILE A 20 8.01 7.73 -7.00
CA ILE A 20 8.80 6.80 -7.82
C ILE A 20 9.11 7.38 -9.21
N TYR A 21 8.11 7.99 -9.87
CA TYR A 21 8.22 8.31 -11.30
C TYR A 21 8.41 9.81 -11.61
N GLN A 22 7.82 10.70 -10.81
CA GLN A 22 7.84 12.14 -11.12
C GLN A 22 8.85 12.91 -10.29
N LEU A 23 8.87 12.65 -8.99
CA LEU A 23 9.59 13.44 -8.00
C LEU A 23 10.51 12.52 -7.21
N ASN A 24 11.52 11.92 -7.85
CA ASN A 24 12.45 10.99 -7.19
C ASN A 24 13.48 11.73 -6.32
N MET A 25 13.00 12.43 -5.29
CA MET A 25 13.80 13.22 -4.36
C MET A 25 13.74 12.60 -2.95
N ARG A 26 14.75 12.85 -2.13
CA ARG A 26 14.78 12.40 -0.72
C ARG A 26 13.51 12.73 0.09
N PRO A 27 12.92 13.94 0.03
CA PRO A 27 11.72 14.26 0.81
C PRO A 27 10.48 13.45 0.39
N THR A 28 10.29 13.17 -0.90
CA THR A 28 9.13 12.41 -1.38
C THR A 28 9.26 10.92 -1.09
N GLN A 29 10.49 10.38 -1.08
CA GLN A 29 10.77 9.03 -0.60
C GLN A 29 10.45 8.89 0.90
N ALA A 30 10.84 9.88 1.72
CA ALA A 30 10.47 9.91 3.13
C ALA A 30 8.94 10.02 3.31
N ALA A 31 8.28 10.88 2.52
CA ALA A 31 6.82 10.99 2.54
C ALA A 31 6.14 9.65 2.21
N ARG A 32 6.58 8.93 1.17
CA ARG A 32 6.06 7.60 0.83
C ARG A 32 6.15 6.64 2.01
N LEU A 33 7.30 6.61 2.70
CA LEU A 33 7.53 5.74 3.83
C LEU A 33 6.65 6.13 5.04
N ILE A 34 6.50 7.43 5.32
CA ILE A 34 5.62 7.95 6.37
C ILE A 34 4.15 7.58 6.07
N PHE A 35 3.68 7.78 4.83
CA PHE A 35 2.31 7.41 4.45
C PHE A 35 2.09 5.90 4.49
N GLY A 36 3.07 5.09 4.11
CA GLY A 36 3.01 3.64 4.23
C GLY A 36 2.90 3.18 5.68
N MET A 37 3.70 3.76 6.59
CA MET A 37 3.59 3.51 8.03
C MET A 37 2.25 3.97 8.59
N ALA A 38 1.77 5.15 8.19
CA ALA A 38 0.47 5.67 8.61
C ALA A 38 -0.67 4.74 8.18
N LEU A 39 -0.61 4.18 6.95
CA LEU A 39 -1.56 3.19 6.46
C LEU A 39 -1.57 1.92 7.32
N ILE A 40 -0.38 1.38 7.66
CA ILE A 40 -0.26 0.19 8.51
C ILE A 40 -0.83 0.45 9.91
N ILE A 41 -0.48 1.58 10.52
CA ILE A 41 -0.96 1.95 11.85
C ILE A 41 -2.49 2.12 11.83
N PHE A 42 -3.02 2.85 10.85
CA PHE A 42 -4.46 3.06 10.70
C PHE A 42 -5.22 1.74 10.49
N ALA A 43 -4.74 0.87 9.59
CA ALA A 43 -5.35 -0.43 9.35
C ALA A 43 -5.31 -1.30 10.62
N SER A 44 -4.18 -1.28 11.34
CA SER A 44 -4.02 -2.06 12.57
C SER A 44 -4.95 -1.55 13.67
N THR A 45 -5.04 -0.25 13.91
CA THR A 45 -5.90 0.31 14.96
C THR A 45 -7.38 0.10 14.65
N TRP A 46 -7.78 0.27 13.39
CA TRP A 46 -9.18 0.13 13.01
C TRP A 46 -9.66 -1.32 12.97
N LEU A 47 -8.85 -2.25 12.44
CA LEU A 47 -9.26 -3.65 12.26
C LEU A 47 -9.01 -4.50 13.51
N SER A 48 -8.24 -4.00 14.48
CA SER A 48 -7.95 -4.73 15.73
C SER A 48 -9.24 -5.16 16.45
N GLY A 49 -9.30 -6.43 16.82
CA GLY A 49 -10.44 -7.02 17.54
C GLY A 49 -11.48 -7.69 16.63
N LEU A 50 -11.41 -7.50 15.31
CA LEU A 50 -12.27 -8.24 14.37
C LEU A 50 -11.69 -9.63 14.05
N PRO A 51 -12.53 -10.70 13.99
CA PRO A 51 -12.06 -12.05 13.70
C PRO A 51 -11.55 -12.17 12.26
N GLY A 52 -10.25 -12.45 12.09
CA GLY A 52 -9.62 -12.51 10.76
C GLY A 52 -8.97 -11.19 10.30
N SER A 53 -9.03 -10.14 11.11
CA SER A 53 -8.36 -8.85 10.88
C SER A 53 -6.85 -8.97 10.61
N LEU A 54 -6.19 -9.95 11.23
CA LEU A 54 -4.76 -10.20 11.09
C LEU A 54 -4.37 -10.42 9.61
N TRP A 55 -5.21 -11.12 8.83
CA TRP A 55 -4.94 -11.36 7.41
C TRP A 55 -5.00 -10.07 6.58
N VAL A 56 -5.95 -9.19 6.89
CA VAL A 56 -6.07 -7.89 6.21
C VAL A 56 -4.89 -6.98 6.56
N ILE A 57 -4.45 -6.98 7.83
CA ILE A 57 -3.29 -6.21 8.28
C ILE A 57 -2.01 -6.71 7.58
N LEU A 58 -1.82 -8.03 7.47
CA LEU A 58 -0.69 -8.60 6.73
C LEU A 58 -0.71 -8.22 5.24
N LEU A 59 -1.88 -8.19 4.61
CA LEU A 59 -2.01 -7.73 3.22
C LEU A 59 -1.63 -6.25 3.08
N VAL A 60 -2.02 -5.38 4.02
CA VAL A 60 -1.62 -3.97 4.03
C VAL A 60 -0.10 -3.83 4.16
N ILE A 61 0.54 -4.58 5.05
CA ILE A 61 2.01 -4.60 5.19
C ILE A 61 2.66 -5.08 3.89
N CYS A 62 2.10 -6.12 3.26
CA CYS A 62 2.59 -6.65 1.99
C CYS A 62 2.49 -5.60 0.87
N LEU A 63 1.40 -4.84 0.80
CA LEU A 63 1.23 -3.74 -0.16
C LEU A 63 2.33 -2.68 0.00
N VAL A 64 2.62 -2.27 1.23
CA VAL A 64 3.66 -1.27 1.52
C VAL A 64 5.04 -1.78 1.09
N ILE A 65 5.38 -3.01 1.47
CA ILE A 65 6.65 -3.65 1.08
C ILE A 65 6.75 -3.77 -0.45
N ASN A 66 5.68 -4.18 -1.12
CA ASN A 66 5.65 -4.33 -2.58
C ASN A 66 5.95 -3.01 -3.31
N ILE A 67 5.42 -1.89 -2.79
CA ILE A 67 5.67 -0.56 -3.32
C ILE A 67 7.13 -0.13 -3.09
N GLU A 68 7.71 -0.43 -1.93
CA GLU A 68 9.14 -0.14 -1.67
C GLU A 68 10.06 -0.97 -2.58
N ILE A 69 9.73 -2.25 -2.84
CA ILE A 69 10.43 -3.08 -3.82
C ILE A 69 10.27 -2.49 -5.23
N THR A 70 9.09 -1.96 -5.57
CA THR A 70 8.83 -1.31 -6.86
C THR A 70 9.74 -0.09 -7.02
N ALA A 71 9.88 0.73 -5.99
CA ALA A 71 10.79 1.87 -5.99
C ALA A 71 12.25 1.46 -6.15
N PHE A 72 12.67 0.37 -5.49
CA PHE A 72 14.02 -0.17 -5.66
C PHE A 72 14.24 -0.66 -7.10
N LYS A 73 13.28 -1.40 -7.67
CA LYS A 73 13.34 -1.86 -9.07
C LYS A 73 13.30 -0.73 -10.09
N ALA A 74 12.59 0.36 -9.79
CA ALA A 74 12.60 1.61 -10.58
C ALA A 74 13.99 2.22 -10.64
N LYS A 75 14.71 2.24 -9.51
CA LYS A 75 16.08 2.78 -9.42
C LYS A 75 17.10 1.99 -10.25
N ILE A 76 16.93 0.67 -10.37
CA ILE A 76 17.82 -0.21 -11.16
C ILE A 76 17.33 -0.42 -12.61
N HIS A 77 16.30 0.31 -13.06
CA HIS A 77 15.72 0.23 -14.41
C HIS A 77 15.23 -1.18 -14.83
N ASP A 78 14.84 -2.04 -13.86
CA ASP A 78 14.25 -3.36 -14.13
C ASP A 78 12.77 -3.24 -14.50
N MET A 79 12.49 -2.98 -15.78
CA MET A 79 11.12 -2.74 -16.28
C MET A 79 10.21 -3.97 -16.17
N LYS A 80 10.75 -5.19 -16.41
CA LYS A 80 9.94 -6.42 -16.33
C LYS A 80 9.52 -6.70 -14.90
N GLY A 81 10.45 -6.56 -13.94
CA GLY A 81 10.13 -6.71 -12.53
C GLY A 81 9.12 -5.66 -12.03
N GLN A 82 9.20 -4.42 -12.51
CA GLN A 82 8.23 -3.38 -12.18
C GLN A 82 6.81 -3.73 -12.65
N GLN A 83 6.65 -4.19 -13.90
CA GLN A 83 5.33 -4.57 -14.43
C GLN A 83 4.65 -5.63 -13.57
N ILE A 84 5.39 -6.65 -13.14
CA ILE A 84 4.88 -7.69 -12.24
C ILE A 84 4.43 -7.06 -10.90
N LEU A 85 5.26 -6.20 -10.30
CA LEU A 85 4.91 -5.55 -9.04
C LEU A 85 3.71 -4.62 -9.14
N HIS A 86 3.48 -3.96 -10.29
CA HIS A 86 2.27 -3.17 -10.52
C HIS A 86 1.01 -4.03 -10.52
N ILE A 87 1.04 -5.18 -11.20
CA ILE A 87 -0.07 -6.13 -11.21
C ILE A 87 -0.37 -6.60 -9.77
N PHE A 88 0.68 -6.96 -9.03
CA PHE A 88 0.55 -7.32 -7.61
C PHE A 88 0.01 -6.18 -6.74
N THR A 89 0.43 -4.93 -6.99
CA THR A 89 -0.07 -3.76 -6.27
C THR A 89 -1.57 -3.60 -6.44
N VAL A 90 -2.07 -3.69 -7.68
CA VAL A 90 -3.51 -3.58 -7.99
C VAL A 90 -4.27 -4.75 -7.36
N ALA A 91 -3.76 -5.98 -7.50
CA ALA A 91 -4.37 -7.17 -6.91
C ALA A 91 -4.47 -7.08 -5.39
N MET A 92 -3.38 -6.67 -4.71
CA MET A 92 -3.38 -6.50 -3.25
C MET A 92 -4.33 -5.39 -2.81
N ALA A 93 -4.33 -4.24 -3.47
CA ALA A 93 -5.26 -3.16 -3.14
C ALA A 93 -6.72 -3.62 -3.25
N ALA A 94 -7.07 -4.34 -4.33
CA ALA A 94 -8.39 -4.92 -4.50
C ALA A 94 -8.73 -5.95 -3.42
N MET A 95 -7.81 -6.86 -3.08
CA MET A 95 -8.02 -7.85 -2.03
C MET A 95 -8.19 -7.21 -0.65
N ILE A 96 -7.41 -6.18 -0.31
CA ILE A 96 -7.56 -5.46 0.96
C ILE A 96 -8.95 -4.83 1.06
N ILE A 97 -9.41 -4.16 0.00
CA ILE A 97 -10.73 -3.52 -0.01
C ILE A 97 -11.84 -4.57 0.11
N ALA A 98 -11.77 -5.67 -0.65
CA ALA A 98 -12.77 -6.72 -0.62
C ALA A 98 -12.85 -7.44 0.74
N THR A 99 -11.70 -7.81 1.30
CA THR A 99 -11.64 -8.52 2.60
C THR A 99 -12.02 -7.60 3.76
N ALA A 100 -11.57 -6.34 3.76
CA ALA A 100 -11.97 -5.37 4.77
C ALA A 100 -13.48 -5.06 4.70
N PHE A 101 -14.06 -5.03 3.50
CA PHE A 101 -15.50 -4.84 3.32
C PHE A 101 -16.27 -6.02 3.89
N LEU A 102 -15.86 -7.25 3.57
CA LEU A 102 -16.49 -8.47 4.07
C LEU A 102 -16.40 -8.60 5.59
N LEU A 103 -15.28 -8.18 6.19
CA LEU A 103 -15.08 -8.17 7.64
C LEU A 103 -15.91 -7.10 8.37
N SER A 104 -16.37 -6.07 7.65
CA SER A 104 -17.12 -4.95 8.21
C SER A 104 -18.65 -5.13 8.16
N ILE A 105 -19.14 -6.23 7.57
CA ILE A 105 -20.55 -6.63 7.53
C ILE A 105 -20.84 -7.51 8.75
#